data_AF-A0A5B7INM6-F1
#
_entry.id   AF-A0A5B7INM6-F1
#
_cell.length_a   1.000
_cell.length_b   1.000
_cell.length_c   1.000
_cell.angle_alpha   90.00
_cell.angle_beta   90.00
_cell.angle_gamma   90.00
#
_symmetry.space_group_name_H-M   'P 1'
#
loop_
_entity.id
_entity.type
_entity.pdbx_description
1 polymer ?
#
loop_
_entity_poly.entity_id
_entity_poly.type
_entity_poly.pdbx_seq_one_letter_code
_entity_poly.pdbx_strand_id
1 'polypeptide(L)'
;MARVSLLLIVLSIALVAPSQGFLKDLLFGEAKKALLEDGTTEILDHVCNFRVMPRLRSWELYFRGDVWCPGWTVIKGESLTRSRTRVVNKAVADFAQKALAQGLITQEDAQPLLE
;
A
#
# COMPACT_ATOMS: atom_id res chain seq x y z
N MET A 1 -51.68 7.93 -26.02
CA MET A 1 -50.76 6.77 -25.98
C MET A 1 -49.48 7.15 -26.70
N ALA A 2 -48.44 7.56 -25.98
CA ALA A 2 -47.18 8.00 -26.58
C ALA A 2 -46.43 6.78 -27.12
N ARG A 3 -46.23 6.70 -28.44
CA ARG A 3 -45.32 5.74 -29.06
C ARG A 3 -43.89 6.22 -28.83
N VAL A 4 -43.35 5.92 -27.65
CA VAL A 4 -41.94 6.20 -27.36
C VAL A 4 -41.11 5.34 -28.30
N SER A 5 -40.43 5.99 -29.24
CA SER A 5 -39.59 5.31 -30.23
C SER A 5 -38.48 4.57 -29.51
N LEU A 6 -38.31 3.28 -29.81
CA LEU A 6 -37.27 2.43 -29.23
C LEU A 6 -35.87 3.06 -29.38
N LEU A 7 -35.66 3.80 -30.48
CA LEU A 7 -34.43 4.55 -30.75
C LEU A 7 -34.16 5.65 -29.72
N LEU A 8 -35.20 6.35 -29.25
CA LEU A 8 -35.05 7.39 -28.23
C LEU A 8 -34.69 6.79 -26.87
N ILE A 9 -35.22 5.60 -26.56
CA ILE A 9 -34.91 4.86 -25.33
C ILE A 9 -33.47 4.33 -25.37
N VAL A 10 -33.05 3.74 -26.50
CA VAL A 10 -31.69 3.22 -26.66
C VAL A 10 -30.65 4.34 -26.65
N LEU A 11 -30.94 5.49 -27.27
CA LEU A 11 -30.04 6.64 -27.28
C LEU A 11 -29.86 7.26 -25.88
N SER A 12 -30.94 7.31 -25.09
CA SER A 12 -30.87 7.79 -23.70
C SER A 12 -30.13 6.82 -22.78
N ILE A 13 -30.22 5.50 -23.01
CA ILE A 13 -29.41 4.51 -22.28
C ILE A 13 -27.93 4.64 -22.65
N ALA A 14 -27.58 4.85 -23.92
CA ALA A 14 -26.19 4.99 -24.35
C ALA A 14 -25.49 6.25 -23.79
N LEU A 15 -26.23 7.34 -23.57
CA LEU A 15 -25.72 8.58 -22.99
C LEU A 15 -25.54 8.49 -21.46
N VAL A 16 -26.26 7.60 -20.78
CA VAL A 16 -26.28 7.48 -19.32
C VAL A 16 -25.54 6.24 -18.83
N ALA A 17 -25.28 5.25 -19.69
CA ALA A 17 -24.50 4.07 -19.34
C ALA A 17 -23.06 4.50 -19.01
N PRO A 18 -22.60 4.33 -17.76
CA PRO A 18 -21.21 4.61 -17.43
C PRO A 18 -20.33 3.75 -18.32
N SER A 19 -19.34 4.37 -18.97
CA SER A 19 -18.33 3.62 -19.70
C SER A 19 -17.72 2.58 -18.74
N GLN A 20 -17.39 1.39 -19.23
CA GLN A 20 -16.77 0.37 -18.39
C GLN A 20 -15.46 0.86 -17.73
N GLY A 21 -14.84 1.92 -18.25
CA GLY A 21 -13.70 2.60 -17.62
C GLY A 21 -14.07 3.34 -16.33
N PHE A 22 -15.21 4.02 -16.28
CA PHE A 22 -15.65 4.78 -15.11
C PHE A 22 -15.92 3.87 -13.89
N LEU A 23 -16.59 2.73 -14.11
CA LEU A 23 -16.83 1.74 -13.05
C LEU A 23 -15.52 1.11 -12.55
N LYS A 24 -14.57 0.84 -13.45
CA LYS A 24 -13.25 0.34 -13.07
C LYS A 24 -12.52 1.37 -12.20
N ASP A 25 -12.39 2.62 -12.64
CA ASP A 25 -11.66 3.63 -11.88
C ASP A 25 -12.26 3.89 -10.50
N LEU A 26 -13.59 3.84 -10.37
CA LEU A 26 -14.28 3.97 -9.08
C LEU A 26 -13.94 2.79 -8.15
N LEU A 27 -14.09 1.55 -8.64
CA LEU A 27 -13.82 0.33 -7.86
C LEU A 27 -12.34 0.19 -7.50
N PHE A 28 -11.44 0.48 -8.44
CA PHE A 28 -9.99 0.48 -8.20
C PHE A 28 -9.59 1.60 -7.23
N GLY A 29 -10.23 2.76 -7.30
CA GLY A 29 -10.00 3.88 -6.39
C GLY A 29 -10.39 3.56 -4.95
N GLU A 30 -11.57 2.98 -4.74
CA GLU A 30 -12.03 2.57 -3.40
C GLU A 30 -11.22 1.39 -2.86
N ALA A 31 -10.95 0.37 -3.68
CA ALA A 31 -10.11 -0.76 -3.29
C ALA A 31 -8.70 -0.29 -2.90
N LYS A 32 -8.12 0.67 -3.64
CA LYS A 32 -6.82 1.23 -3.31
C LYS A 32 -6.82 1.94 -1.95
N LYS A 33 -7.87 2.68 -1.61
CA LYS A 33 -8.01 3.31 -0.28
C LYS A 33 -8.15 2.28 0.84
N ALA A 34 -8.92 1.21 0.62
CA ALA A 34 -9.08 0.13 1.58
C ALA A 34 -7.81 -0.72 1.81
N LEU A 35 -6.89 -0.69 0.85
CA LEU A 35 -5.61 -1.40 0.89
C LEU A 35 -4.45 -0.53 1.37
N LEU A 36 -4.64 0.78 1.47
CA LEU A 36 -3.68 1.69 2.06
C LEU A 36 -3.81 1.62 3.59
N GLU A 37 -2.67 1.58 4.26
CA GLU A 37 -2.61 1.48 5.71
C GLU A 37 -1.39 2.24 6.19
N ASP A 38 -1.56 3.05 7.23
CA ASP A 38 -0.49 3.76 7.89
C ASP A 38 -0.74 3.74 9.40
N GLY A 39 0.34 3.80 10.16
CA GLY A 39 0.27 3.70 11.60
C GLY A 39 1.64 3.79 12.25
N THR A 40 1.67 3.48 13.53
CA THR A 40 2.88 3.49 14.35
C THR A 40 3.27 2.09 14.77
N THR A 41 4.56 1.88 14.97
CA THR A 41 5.14 0.65 15.52
C THR A 41 6.32 1.03 16.41
N GLU A 42 6.76 0.12 17.27
CA GLU A 42 7.87 0.35 18.18
C GLU A 42 9.04 -0.52 17.76
N ILE A 43 10.21 0.09 17.60
CA ILE A 43 11.45 -0.60 17.22
C ILE A 43 12.53 -0.14 18.19
N LEU A 44 13.04 -1.05 19.02
CA LEU A 44 14.07 -0.78 20.03
C LEU A 44 13.74 0.46 20.89
N ASP A 45 12.54 0.47 21.46
CA ASP A 45 12.01 1.56 22.31
C ASP A 45 11.84 2.93 21.59
N HIS A 46 11.91 2.95 20.25
CA HIS A 46 11.62 4.13 19.44
C HIS A 46 10.27 4.02 18.74
N VAL A 47 9.47 5.10 18.83
CA VAL A 47 8.22 5.22 18.07
C VAL A 47 8.55 5.47 16.61
N CYS A 48 8.22 4.50 15.77
CA CYS A 48 8.40 4.53 14.34
C CYS A 48 7.03 4.58 13.64
N ASN A 49 7.04 5.07 12.41
CA ASN A 49 5.87 5.08 11.55
C ASN A 49 6.06 4.04 10.45
N PHE A 50 4.96 3.45 10.01
CA PHE A 50 4.93 2.60 8.83
C PHE A 50 3.87 3.07 7.85
N ARG A 51 4.06 2.69 6.59
CA ARG A 51 3.08 2.89 5.53
C ARG A 51 3.07 1.70 4.58
N VAL A 52 1.88 1.23 4.26
CA VAL A 52 1.59 0.19 3.27
C VAL A 52 0.87 0.82 2.10
N MET A 53 1.41 0.65 0.90
CA MET A 53 0.80 1.12 -0.34
C MET A 53 0.59 -0.03 -1.33
N PRO A 54 -0.61 -0.22 -1.88
CA PRO A 54 -0.82 -1.14 -2.99
C PRO A 54 -0.11 -0.65 -4.26
N ARG A 55 0.51 -1.57 -4.99
CA ARG A 55 1.23 -1.34 -6.25
C ARG A 55 0.82 -2.40 -7.25
N LEU A 56 0.28 -1.98 -8.39
CA LEU A 56 0.05 -2.87 -9.52
C LEU A 56 1.36 -2.98 -10.33
N ARG A 57 1.87 -4.19 -10.52
CA ARG A 57 3.05 -4.49 -11.35
C ARG A 57 2.74 -5.69 -12.23
N SER A 58 2.90 -5.55 -13.54
CA SER A 58 2.63 -6.63 -14.50
C SER A 58 1.26 -7.30 -14.29
N TRP A 59 0.21 -6.49 -14.04
CA TRP A 59 -1.16 -6.96 -13.75
C TRP A 59 -1.34 -7.73 -12.44
N GLU A 60 -0.34 -7.78 -11.58
CA GLU A 60 -0.40 -8.39 -10.25
C GLU A 60 -0.38 -7.33 -9.15
N LEU A 61 -1.07 -7.61 -8.04
CA LEU A 61 -1.09 -6.75 -6.86
C LEU A 61 0.11 -7.06 -5.94
N TYR A 62 0.90 -6.03 -5.67
CA TYR A 62 1.96 -6.00 -4.68
C TYR A 62 1.65 -4.95 -3.61
N PHE A 63 2.34 -5.05 -2.48
CA PHE A 63 2.32 -4.10 -1.40
C PHE A 63 3.74 -3.59 -1.20
N ARG A 64 3.90 -2.26 -1.22
CA ARG A 64 5.12 -1.58 -0.78
C ARG A 64 4.95 -1.22 0.69
N GLY A 65 5.94 -1.55 1.50
CA GLY A 65 6.02 -1.15 2.90
C GLY A 65 7.18 -0.21 3.09
N ASP A 66 6.94 0.90 3.79
CA ASP A 66 7.99 1.83 4.23
C ASP A 66 7.91 1.95 5.76
N VAL A 67 9.06 1.98 6.44
CA VAL A 67 9.18 2.18 7.89
C VAL A 67 10.24 3.27 8.17
N TRP A 68 9.94 4.21 9.08
CA TRP A 68 10.88 5.26 9.46
C TRP A 68 10.65 5.73 10.91
N CYS A 69 11.73 6.12 11.58
CA CYS A 69 11.71 6.46 13.01
C CYS A 69 12.11 7.93 13.22
N PRO A 70 11.15 8.87 13.23
CA PRO A 70 11.45 10.29 13.36
C PRO A 70 12.12 10.58 14.70
N GLY A 71 13.16 11.42 14.69
CA GLY A 71 13.91 11.78 15.90
C GLY A 71 14.98 10.77 16.32
N TRP A 72 14.95 9.53 15.82
CA TRP A 72 16.01 8.56 16.06
C TRP A 72 17.05 8.55 14.93
N THR A 73 16.60 8.39 13.69
CA THR A 73 17.49 8.31 12.53
C THR A 73 16.77 8.67 11.22
N VAL A 74 17.54 9.05 10.20
CA VAL A 74 17.02 9.40 8.86
C VAL A 74 16.87 8.20 7.93
N ILE A 75 17.37 7.02 8.33
CA ILE A 75 17.24 5.80 7.53
C ILE A 75 15.78 5.36 7.44
N LYS A 76 15.47 4.66 6.34
CA LYS A 76 14.16 4.08 6.10
C LYS A 76 14.30 2.63 5.73
N GLY A 77 13.40 1.81 6.28
CA GLY A 77 13.16 0.45 5.85
C GLY A 77 12.19 0.44 4.69
N GLU A 78 12.45 -0.39 3.68
CA GLU A 78 11.62 -0.50 2.50
C GLU A 78 11.43 -1.96 2.12
N SER A 79 10.24 -2.32 1.65
CA SER A 79 9.97 -3.65 1.13
C SER A 79 8.92 -3.63 0.02
N LEU A 80 8.92 -4.71 -0.77
CA LEU A 80 7.91 -4.96 -1.78
C LEU A 80 7.57 -6.45 -1.79
N THR A 81 6.32 -6.80 -1.48
CA THR A 81 5.89 -8.21 -1.43
C THR A 81 4.47 -8.37 -1.95
N ARG A 82 4.06 -9.60 -2.30
CA ARG A 82 2.65 -9.92 -2.61
C ARG A 82 1.78 -10.07 -1.36
N SER A 83 2.38 -10.19 -0.18
CA SER A 83 1.69 -10.36 1.10
C SER A 83 1.52 -9.03 1.80
N ARG A 84 0.26 -8.63 2.04
CA ARG A 84 -0.06 -7.43 2.81
C ARG A 84 0.44 -7.53 4.26
N THR A 85 0.27 -8.69 4.89
CA THR A 85 0.60 -8.88 6.32
C THR A 85 2.10 -8.89 6.60
N ARG A 86 2.92 -9.35 5.65
CA ARG A 86 4.38 -9.46 5.84
C ARG A 86 5.16 -8.21 5.41
N VAL A 87 4.52 -7.30 4.70
CA VAL A 87 5.21 -6.16 4.06
C VAL A 87 5.87 -5.24 5.10
N VAL A 88 5.21 -4.99 6.22
CA VAL A 88 5.76 -4.15 7.30
C VAL A 88 6.94 -4.86 7.96
N ASN A 89 6.81 -6.13 8.36
CA ASN A 89 7.92 -6.88 8.96
C ASN A 89 9.14 -6.95 8.03
N LYS A 90 8.93 -7.09 6.72
CA LYS A 90 10.03 -7.06 5.75
C LYS A 90 10.69 -5.67 5.65
N ALA A 91 9.93 -4.60 5.79
CA ALA A 91 10.48 -3.25 5.85
C ALA A 91 11.24 -3.01 7.17
N VAL A 92 10.76 -3.56 8.29
CA VAL A 92 11.47 -3.56 9.58
C VAL A 92 12.80 -4.31 9.48
N ALA A 93 12.82 -5.49 8.85
CA ALA A 93 14.05 -6.24 8.64
C ALA A 93 15.07 -5.46 7.79
N ASP A 94 14.62 -4.82 6.71
CA ASP A 94 15.48 -3.95 5.88
C ASP A 94 15.98 -2.72 6.66
N PHE A 95 15.13 -2.10 7.49
CA PHE A 95 15.55 -1.04 8.41
C PHE A 95 16.63 -1.52 9.37
N ALA A 96 16.45 -2.68 10.00
CA ALA A 96 17.39 -3.26 10.95
C ALA A 96 18.75 -3.56 10.30
N GLN A 97 18.76 -4.11 9.07
CA GLN A 97 20.00 -4.32 8.31
C GLN A 97 20.74 -3.01 8.04
N LYS A 98 20.01 -1.96 7.63
CA LYS A 98 20.58 -0.63 7.40
C LYS A 98 21.10 0.01 8.69
N ALA A 99 20.37 -0.14 9.79
CA ALA A 99 20.77 0.37 11.10
C ALA A 99 22.05 -0.32 11.61
N LEU A 100 22.11 -1.65 11.48
CA LEU A 100 23.28 -2.46 11.85
C LEU A 100 24.51 -2.06 11.02
N ALA A 101 24.34 -1.90 9.71
CA ALA A 101 25.42 -1.48 8.81
C ALA A 101 25.96 -0.07 9.13
N GLN A 102 25.15 0.78 9.75
CA GLN A 102 25.55 2.12 10.19
C GLN A 102 26.02 2.17 11.65
N GLY A 103 26.05 1.03 12.35
CA GLY A 103 26.42 0.98 13.77
C GLY A 103 25.42 1.66 14.70
N LEU A 104 24.16 1.83 14.27
CA LEU A 104 23.08 2.41 15.09
C LEU A 104 22.50 1.40 16.09
N ILE A 105 22.63 0.11 15.79
CA ILE A 105 22.15 -1.00 16.60
C ILE A 105 23.20 -2.11 16.61
N THR A 106 23.14 -3.00 17.59
CA THR A 106 24.01 -4.18 17.68
C THR A 106 23.46 -5.37 16.90
N GLN A 107 24.25 -6.44 16.77
CA GLN A 107 23.78 -7.68 16.13
C GLN A 107 22.68 -8.35 16.96
N GLU A 108 22.78 -8.24 18.28
CA GLU A 108 21.80 -8.72 19.25
C GLU A 108 20.46 -7.99 19.11
N ASP A 109 20.50 -6.66 18.92
CA ASP A 109 19.31 -5.84 18.65
C ASP A 109 18.65 -6.19 17.31
N ALA A 110 19.46 -6.48 16.28
CA ALA A 110 18.96 -6.77 14.95
C ALA A 110 18.27 -8.13 14.86
N GLN A 111 18.74 -9.13 15.60
CA GLN A 111 18.29 -10.52 15.48
C GLN A 111 16.76 -10.73 15.56
N PRO A 112 16.03 -10.18 16.55
CA PRO A 112 14.57 -10.31 16.62
C PRO A 112 13.83 -9.57 15.49
N LEU A 113 14.48 -8.64 14.79
CA LEU A 113 13.88 -7.85 13.71
C LEU A 113 14.06 -8.50 12.33
N LEU A 114 14.90 -9.55 12.22
CA LEU A 114 15.24 -10.21 10.97
C LEU A 114 14.40 -11.48 10.69
N GLU A 115 13.48 -11.84 11.57
CA GLU A 115 12.63 -13.03 11.49
C GLU A 115 11.49 -12.94 10.45
#